data_AF-A0A174Z2W4-F1
#
_entry.id   AF-A0A174Z2W4-F1
#
_cell.length_a   1.000
_cell.length_b   1.000
_cell.length_c   1.000
_cell.angle_alpha   90.00
_cell.angle_beta   90.00
_cell.angle_gamma   90.00
#
_symmetry.space_group_name_H-M   'P 1'
#
loop_
_entity.id
_entity.type
_entity.pdbx_description
1 polymer ?
#
loop_
_entity_poly.entity_id
_entity_poly.type
_entity_poly.pdbx_seq_one_letter_code
_entity_poly.pdbx_strand_id
1 'polypeptide(L)' 'MEMAVMLAFILGAAIGVVMSILLDKIRCSNRDAYGSFKIKPVSDEDGDTGLYSVNVAIVPNQDLLNKKRIILIKDSQN' A
#
# COMPACT_ATOMS: atom_id res chain seq x y z
N MET A 1 -41.18 2.40 26.05
CA MET A 1 -41.11 2.23 24.58
C MET A 1 -40.12 3.20 23.97
N GLU A 2 -40.19 4.49 24.28
CA GLU A 2 -39.31 5.53 23.72
C GLU A 2 -37.80 5.34 24.02
N MET A 3 -37.45 4.94 25.24
CA MET A 3 -36.04 4.74 25.62
C MET A 3 -35.38 3.56 24.88
N ALA A 4 -36.13 2.48 24.65
CA ALA A 4 -35.64 1.31 23.91
C ALA A 4 -35.45 1.63 22.42
N VAL A 5 -36.37 2.42 21.84
CA VAL A 5 -36.25 2.91 20.45
C VAL A 5 -35.06 3.84 20.30
N MET A 6 -34.85 4.76 21.26
CA MET A 6 -33.70 5.66 21.26
C MET A 6 -32.37 4.90 21.38
N LEU A 7 -32.30 3.92 22.28
CA LEU A 7 -31.13 3.03 22.43
C LEU A 7 -30.83 2.25 21.15
N ALA A 8 -31.86 1.65 20.53
CA ALA A 8 -31.70 0.93 19.27
C ALA A 8 -31.18 1.85 18.15
N PHE A 9 -31.66 3.10 18.09
CA PHE A 9 -31.22 4.08 17.10
C PHE A 9 -29.75 4.46 17.30
N ILE A 10 -29.33 4.72 18.54
CA ILE A 10 -27.93 5.06 18.87
C ILE A 10 -27.02 3.87 18.57
N LEU A 11 -27.45 2.64 18.91
CA LEU A 11 -26.67 1.43 18.60
C LEU A 11 -26.52 1.24 17.09
N GLY A 12 -27.60 1.40 16.34
CA GLY A 12 -27.59 1.28 14.88
C GLY A 12 -26.67 2.32 14.23
N ALA A 13 -26.72 3.58 14.70
CA ALA A 13 -25.85 4.64 14.22
C ALA A 13 -24.37 4.34 14.55
N ALA A 14 -24.07 3.88 15.76
CA ALA A 14 -22.72 3.52 16.16
C ALA A 14 -22.15 2.38 15.30
N ILE A 15 -22.94 1.33 15.06
CA ILE A 15 -22.57 0.21 14.19
C ILE A 15 -22.34 0.70 12.75
N GLY A 16 -23.21 1.55 12.23
CA GLY A 16 -23.08 2.12 10.89
C GLY A 16 -21.79 2.91 10.70
N VAL A 17 -21.39 3.70 11.69
CA VAL A 17 -20.12 4.46 11.68
C VAL A 17 -18.93 3.50 11.70
N VAL A 18 -18.92 2.50 12.59
CA VAL A 18 -17.83 1.52 12.68
C VAL A 18 -17.69 0.74 11.37
N MET A 19 -18.80 0.30 10.78
CA MET A 19 -18.79 -0.43 9.51
C MET A 19 -18.28 0.43 8.35
N SER A 20 -18.65 1.71 8.31
CA SER A 20 -18.17 2.64 7.28
C SER A 20 -16.66 2.82 7.34
N ILE A 21 -16.10 2.99 8.55
CA ILE A 21 -14.64 3.12 8.75
C ILE A 21 -13.91 1.84 8.32
N LEU A 22 -14.43 0.67 8.68
CA LEU A 22 -13.83 -0.62 8.31
C LEU A 22 -13.80 -0.83 6.79
N LEU A 23 -14.93 -0.55 6.12
CA LEU A 23 -15.02 -0.67 4.66
C LEU A 23 -14.06 0.29 3.96
N ASP A 24 -13.96 1.53 4.44
CA ASP A 24 -13.08 2.53 3.83
C ASP A 24 -11.59 2.19 4.04
N LYS A 25 -11.24 1.63 5.21
CA LYS A 25 -9.88 1.14 5.48
C LYS A 25 -9.49 -0.02 4.57
N ILE A 26 -10.38 -1.00 4.37
CA ILE A 26 -10.14 -2.13 3.45
C ILE A 26 -10.01 -1.62 2.02
N ARG A 27 -10.91 -0.72 1.60
CA ARG A 27 -10.91 -0.15 0.26
C ARG A 27 -9.65 0.67 -0.02
N CYS A 28 -9.18 1.46 0.94
CA CYS A 28 -7.96 2.26 0.82
C CYS A 28 -6.69 1.39 0.83
N SER A 29 -6.62 0.39 1.72
CA SER A 29 -5.46 -0.50 1.84
C SER A 29 -5.20 -1.32 0.56
N ASN A 30 -6.24 -1.57 -0.24
CA ASN A 30 -6.10 -2.34 -1.47
C ASN A 30 -5.75 -1.52 -2.71
N ARG A 31 -5.57 -0.20 -2.62
CA ARG A 31 -5.31 0.64 -3.81
C ARG A 31 -3.85 0.68 -4.24
N ASP A 32 -2.94 0.37 -3.33
CA ASP A 32 -1.53 0.58 -3.55
C ASP A 32 -0.79 -0.78 -3.58
N ALA A 33 0.16 -0.91 -4.50
CA ALA A 33 1.16 -1.96 -4.52
C ALA A 33 2.50 -1.42 -4.03
N TYR A 34 3.37 -2.31 -3.59
CA TYR A 34 4.66 -1.98 -2.99
C TYR A 34 5.78 -2.80 -3.62
N GLY A 35 6.91 -2.16 -3.75
CA GLY A 35 8.15 -2.80 -4.19
C GLY A 35 9.36 -2.06 -3.63
N SER A 36 10.53 -2.54 -4.00
CA SER A 36 11.79 -1.90 -3.70
C SER A 36 12.60 -1.66 -4.97
N PHE A 37 13.53 -0.71 -4.89
CA PHE A 37 14.53 -0.53 -5.93
C PHE A 37 15.92 -0.36 -5.33
N LYS A 38 16.94 -0.89 -6.00
CA LYS A 38 18.36 -0.72 -5.64
C LYS A 38 19.13 -0.21 -6.86
N ILE A 39 19.92 0.83 -6.64
CA ILE A 39 20.80 1.43 -7.65
C ILE A 39 22.21 0.93 -7.38
N LYS A 40 22.87 0.35 -8.38
CA LYS A 40 24.27 -0.09 -8.31
C LYS A 40 25.05 0.53 -9.47
N PRO A 41 26.28 1.01 -9.26
CA PRO A 41 27.14 1.42 -10.37
C PRO A 41 27.45 0.22 -11.26
N VAL A 42 27.55 0.45 -12.57
CA VAL A 42 28.03 -0.55 -13.52
C VAL A 42 29.53 -0.37 -13.68
N SER A 43 30.29 -1.33 -13.15
CA SER A 43 31.74 -1.39 -13.30
C SER A 43 32.05 -2.28 -14.51
N ASP A 44 32.73 -1.73 -15.51
CA ASP A 44 33.33 -2.51 -16.59
C ASP A 44 34.85 -2.61 -16.36
N GLU A 45 35.55 -3.42 -17.16
CA GLU A 45 37.00 -3.69 -17.02
C GLU A 45 37.87 -2.41 -17.04
N ASP A 46 37.39 -1.34 -17.68
CA ASP A 46 38.11 -0.06 -17.81
C ASP A 46 37.78 0.99 -16.71
N GLY A 47 36.97 0.63 -15.70
CA GLY A 47 36.65 1.50 -14.57
C GLY A 47 35.19 1.97 -14.52
N ASP A 48 34.96 3.12 -13.85
CA ASP A 48 33.61 3.63 -13.58
C ASP A 48 33.01 4.24 -14.86
N THR A 49 32.03 3.54 -15.45
CA THR A 49 31.41 3.91 -16.72
C THR A 49 30.50 5.15 -16.62
N GLY A 50 30.24 5.62 -15.39
CA GLY A 50 29.22 6.62 -15.10
C GLY A 50 27.79 6.09 -15.27
N LEU A 51 27.61 4.80 -15.58
CA LEU A 51 26.33 4.14 -15.73
C LEU A 51 25.88 3.51 -14.42
N TYR A 52 24.56 3.48 -14.22
CA TYR A 52 23.94 2.87 -13.05
C TYR A 52 22.91 1.83 -13.48
N SER A 53 22.97 0.65 -12.86
CA SER A 53 21.96 -0.39 -12.94
C SER A 53 20.88 -0.15 -11.88
N VAL A 54 19.62 -0.10 -12.31
CA VAL A 54 18.46 0.01 -11.42
C VAL A 54 17.77 -1.34 -11.38
N ASN A 55 17.85 -2.01 -10.23
CA ASN A 55 17.14 -3.26 -9.98
C ASN A 55 15.84 -2.93 -9.26
N VAL A 56 14.72 -3.38 -9.83
CA VAL A 56 13.38 -3.17 -9.26
C VAL A 56 12.79 -4.52 -8.87
N ALA A 57 12.29 -4.63 -7.66
CA ALA A 57 11.59 -5.80 -7.15
C ALA A 57 10.18 -5.41 -6.72
N ILE A 58 9.17 -6.14 -7.17
CA ILE A 58 7.78 -5.95 -6.75
C ILE A 58 7.38 -7.09 -5.83
N VAL A 59 6.65 -6.79 -4.75
CA VAL A 59 6.14 -7.84 -3.87
C VAL A 59 5.14 -8.71 -4.65
N PRO A 60 5.29 -10.04 -4.65
CA PRO A 60 4.43 -10.93 -5.42
C PRO A 60 2.98 -10.92 -4.92
N ASN A 61 2.05 -11.37 -5.77
CA ASN A 61 0.63 -11.56 -5.44
C ASN A 61 -0.13 -10.29 -5.00
N GLN A 62 0.34 -9.12 -5.40
CA GLN A 62 -0.35 -7.86 -5.11
C GLN A 62 -1.42 -7.47 -6.14
N ASP A 63 -1.75 -8.32 -7.12
CA ASP A 63 -2.76 -8.03 -8.15
C ASP A 63 -2.62 -6.63 -8.78
N LEU A 64 -1.46 -6.40 -9.41
CA LEU A 64 -1.01 -5.08 -9.85
C LEU A 64 -1.98 -4.38 -10.81
N LEU A 65 -2.75 -5.14 -11.60
CA LEU A 65 -3.72 -4.61 -12.56
C LEU A 65 -4.90 -3.90 -11.88
N ASN A 66 -5.21 -4.26 -10.63
CA ASN A 66 -6.27 -3.64 -9.84
C ASN A 66 -5.75 -2.58 -8.86
N LYS A 67 -4.46 -2.22 -8.96
CA LYS A 67 -3.85 -1.16 -8.13
C LYS A 67 -3.87 0.17 -8.85
N LYS A 68 -4.10 1.22 -8.08
CA LYS A 68 -4.07 2.62 -8.55
C LYS A 68 -2.63 3.14 -8.65
N ARG A 69 -1.72 2.64 -7.83
CA ARG A 69 -0.30 3.06 -7.81
C ARG A 69 0.62 1.95 -7.34
N ILE A 70 1.89 2.06 -7.69
CA ILE A 70 2.99 1.23 -7.17
C ILE A 70 3.96 2.16 -6.45
N ILE A 71 4.22 1.90 -5.17
CA ILE A 71 5.16 2.65 -4.33
C ILE A 71 6.47 1.85 -4.27
N LEU A 72 7.55 2.42 -4.80
CA LEU A 72 8.87 1.83 -4.74
C LEU A 72 9.69 2.50 -3.65
N ILE A 73 10.17 1.70 -2.69
CA ILE A 73 11.01 2.18 -1.59
C ILE A 73 12.47 1.84 -1.92
N LYS A 74 13.38 2.80 -1.72
CA LYS A 74 14.81 2.53 -1.91
C LYS A 74 15.26 1.45 -0.93
N ASP A 75 15.82 0.36 -1.44
CA ASP A 75 16.37 -0.69 -0.60
C ASP A 75 17.59 -0.14 0.15
N SER A 76 17.45 0.03 1.47
CA SER A 76 18.48 0.55 2.35
C SER A 76 19.49 -0.53 2.78
N GLN A 77 19.31 -1.78 2.35
CA GLN A 77 20.27 -2.85 2.62
C GLN A 77 21.54 -2.59 1.80
N ASN A 78 22.52 -2.01 2.49
CA ASN A 78 23.90 -1.89 2.05
C ASN A 78 24.54 -3.28 2.12
#